data_AF-A0A932DCM7-F1
#
_entry.id   AF-A0A932DCM7-F1
#
_cell.length_a   1.000
_cell.length_b   1.000
_cell.length_c   1.000
_cell.angle_alpha   90.00
_cell.angle_beta   90.00
_cell.angle_gamma   90.00
#
_symmetry.space_group_name_H-M   'P 1'
#
loop_
_entity.id
_entity.type
_entity.pdbx_description
1 polymer ?
#
loop_
_entity_poly.entity_id
_entity_poly.type
_entity_poly.pdbx_seq_one_letter_code
_entity_poly.pdbx_strand_id
1 'polypeptide(L)'
;MTFELVDLEDLGEKALQDFTQAVGQAQPGAAEAFDEAVSSLVTKVEFTYAVAAKLAHREATLEGTAAIWSKMVTICDQMAAQVQRLEREHPGRQASLDRILDLRNAAERRRDLHS
;
A
#
# COMPACT_ATOMS: atom_id res chain seq x y z
N MET A 1 7.94 6.77 20.08
CA MET A 1 8.10 7.24 18.70
C MET A 1 6.76 7.79 18.25
N THR A 2 6.69 9.08 17.96
CA THR A 2 5.53 9.73 17.33
C THR A 2 5.67 9.48 15.84
N PHE A 3 4.67 8.87 15.22
CA PHE A 3 4.58 8.78 13.77
C PHE A 3 3.87 10.05 13.28
N GLU A 4 4.26 10.55 12.12
CA GLU A 4 3.70 11.70 11.43
C GLU A 4 3.27 11.34 10.00
N LEU A 5 2.61 12.28 9.32
CA LEU A 5 2.15 12.08 7.94
C LEU A 5 3.31 11.79 6.97
N VAL A 6 4.47 12.42 7.19
CA VAL A 6 5.68 12.21 6.38
C VAL A 6 6.20 10.77 6.51
N ASP A 7 6.11 10.19 7.72
CA ASP A 7 6.51 8.80 7.93
C ASP A 7 5.62 7.82 7.13
N LEU A 8 4.36 8.18 6.89
CA LEU A 8 3.45 7.37 6.08
C LEU A 8 3.85 7.39 4.61
N GLU A 9 4.29 8.54 4.10
CA GLU A 9 4.84 8.69 2.75
C GLU A 9 6.10 7.87 2.58
N ASP A 10 7.06 8.04 3.48
CA ASP A 10 8.34 7.33 3.45
C ASP A 10 8.15 5.81 3.50
N LEU A 11 7.18 5.33 4.30
CA LEU A 11 6.81 3.91 4.34
C LEU A 11 6.25 3.42 3.00
N GLY A 12 5.39 4.21 2.37
CA GLY A 12 4.85 3.92 1.05
C GLY A 12 5.95 3.87 -0.02
N GLU A 13 6.78 4.91 -0.11
CA GLU A 13 7.87 4.98 -1.08
C GLU A 13 8.87 3.85 -0.90
N LYS A 14 9.27 3.56 0.34
CA LYS A 14 10.17 2.46 0.64
C LYS A 14 9.59 1.10 0.24
N ALA A 15 8.32 0.86 0.53
CA ALA A 15 7.66 -0.38 0.14
C ALA A 15 7.67 -0.57 -1.39
N LEU A 16 7.45 0.52 -2.13
CA LEU A 16 7.45 0.54 -3.58
C LEU A 16 8.84 0.28 -4.17
N GLN A 17 9.86 0.94 -3.59
CA GLN A 17 11.25 0.79 -4.00
C GLN A 17 11.73 -0.65 -3.78
N ASP A 18 11.50 -1.20 -2.60
CA ASP A 18 11.88 -2.57 -2.26
C ASP A 18 11.20 -3.58 -3.18
N PHE A 19 9.92 -3.38 -3.50
CA PHE A 19 9.19 -4.23 -4.44
C PHE A 19 9.76 -4.15 -5.85
N THR A 20 10.00 -2.94 -6.35
CA THR A 20 10.56 -2.72 -7.69
C THR A 20 11.94 -3.35 -7.82
N GLN A 21 12.76 -3.24 -6.79
CA GLN A 21 14.07 -3.88 -6.74
C GLN A 21 13.96 -5.41 -6.74
N ALA A 22 13.07 -5.98 -5.93
CA ALA A 22 12.88 -7.43 -5.86
C ALA A 22 12.39 -8.00 -7.21
N VAL A 23 11.41 -7.35 -7.84
CA VAL A 23 10.89 -7.74 -9.16
C VAL A 23 11.97 -7.58 -10.23
N GLY A 24 12.76 -6.50 -10.21
CA GLY A 24 13.82 -6.27 -11.19
C GLY A 24 15.01 -7.23 -11.09
N GLN A 25 15.22 -7.84 -9.92
CA GLN A 25 16.28 -8.84 -9.67
C GLN A 25 15.81 -10.27 -9.95
N ALA A 26 14.51 -10.52 -10.02
CA ALA A 26 13.96 -11.83 -10.29
C ALA A 26 14.22 -12.25 -11.76
N GLN A 27 14.65 -13.50 -11.94
CA GLN A 27 14.85 -14.06 -13.28
C GLN A 27 13.51 -14.36 -13.96
N PRO A 28 13.42 -14.30 -15.31
CA PRO A 28 12.24 -14.74 -16.03
C PRO A 28 11.93 -16.21 -15.70
N GLY A 29 10.73 -16.48 -15.18
CA GLY A 29 10.29 -17.82 -14.76
C GLY A 29 10.44 -18.11 -13.26
N ALA A 30 10.98 -17.19 -12.46
CA ALA A 30 11.04 -17.30 -11.00
C ALA A 30 9.71 -16.91 -10.34
N ALA A 31 8.65 -17.68 -10.60
CA ALA A 31 7.31 -17.42 -10.08
C ALA A 31 7.28 -17.25 -8.55
N GLU A 32 8.06 -18.06 -7.82
CA GLU A 32 8.17 -17.98 -6.36
C GLU A 32 8.77 -16.66 -5.88
N ALA A 33 9.78 -16.11 -6.58
CA ALA A 33 10.39 -14.83 -6.23
C ALA A 33 9.41 -13.66 -6.43
N PHE A 34 8.57 -13.73 -7.48
CA PHE A 34 7.50 -12.76 -7.68
C PHE A 34 6.42 -12.87 -6.59
N ASP A 35 6.05 -14.09 -6.21
CA ASP A 35 5.05 -14.31 -5.16
C ASP A 35 5.53 -13.81 -3.80
N GLU A 36 6.81 -14.04 -3.47
CA GLU A 36 7.43 -13.50 -2.27
C GLU A 36 7.47 -11.96 -2.29
N ALA A 37 7.88 -11.35 -3.43
CA ALA A 37 7.91 -9.91 -3.58
C ALA A 37 6.51 -9.28 -3.39
N VAL A 38 5.48 -9.87 -4.01
CA VAL A 38 4.10 -9.40 -3.88
C VAL A 38 3.57 -9.61 -2.46
N SER A 39 3.84 -10.75 -1.83
CA SER A 39 3.44 -11.01 -0.44
C SER A 39 4.07 -10.03 0.54
N SER A 40 5.36 -9.73 0.36
CA SER A 40 6.08 -8.72 1.13
C SER A 40 5.48 -7.33 0.92
N LEU A 41 5.12 -6.97 -0.32
CA LEU A 41 4.46 -5.70 -0.63
C LEU A 41 3.11 -5.58 0.09
N VAL A 42 2.25 -6.61 0.00
CA VAL A 42 0.95 -6.63 0.69
C VAL A 42 1.13 -6.44 2.19
N THR A 43 2.08 -7.16 2.80
CA THR A 43 2.38 -7.04 4.24
C THR A 43 2.77 -5.60 4.61
N LYS A 44 3.57 -4.93 3.77
CA LYS A 44 3.93 -3.52 3.99
C LYS A 44 2.74 -2.59 3.85
N VAL A 45 1.85 -2.80 2.87
CA VAL A 45 0.62 -2.00 2.72
C VAL A 45 -0.29 -2.16 3.93
N GLU A 46 -0.44 -3.39 4.46
CA GLU A 46 -1.19 -3.64 5.70
C GLU A 46 -0.60 -2.92 6.91
N PHE A 47 0.73 -2.94 7.03
CA PHE A 47 1.44 -2.20 8.07
C PHE A 47 1.22 -0.68 7.95
N THR A 48 1.38 -0.13 6.75
CA THR A 48 1.15 1.29 6.46
C THR A 48 -0.28 1.69 6.77
N TYR A 49 -1.27 0.85 6.43
CA TYR A 49 -2.66 1.07 6.81
C TYR A 49 -2.87 1.11 8.33
N ALA A 50 -2.22 0.20 9.08
CA ALA A 50 -2.29 0.21 10.54
C ALA A 50 -1.66 1.48 11.15
N VAL A 51 -0.59 2.00 10.54
CA VAL A 51 0.01 3.29 10.92
C VAL A 51 -0.96 4.44 10.63
N ALA A 52 -1.53 4.51 9.42
CA ALA A 52 -2.53 5.50 9.05
C ALA A 52 -3.73 5.51 10.02
N ALA A 53 -4.21 4.33 10.42
CA ALA A 53 -5.29 4.21 11.40
C ALA A 53 -4.93 4.81 12.77
N LYS A 54 -3.69 4.60 13.23
CA LYS A 54 -3.20 5.15 14.50
C LYS A 54 -3.00 6.67 14.43
N LEU A 55 -2.52 7.17 13.29
CA LEU A 55 -2.39 8.60 13.02
C LEU A 55 -3.76 9.27 13.03
N ALA A 56 -4.69 8.75 12.24
CA ALA A 56 -6.05 9.28 12.13
C ALA A 56 -6.77 9.30 13.48
N HIS A 57 -6.54 8.31 14.34
CA HIS A 57 -7.13 8.27 15.67
C HIS A 57 -6.60 9.36 16.63
N ARG A 58 -5.36 9.83 16.41
CA ARG A 58 -4.71 10.86 17.23
C ARG A 58 -4.88 12.26 16.67
N GLU A 59 -5.31 12.38 15.42
CA GLU A 59 -5.52 13.65 14.75
C GLU A 59 -6.74 14.37 15.33
N ALA A 60 -6.58 15.67 15.61
CA ALA A 60 -7.60 16.47 16.27
C ALA A 60 -8.62 17.05 15.29
N THR A 61 -8.26 17.11 14.01
CA THR A 61 -9.05 17.75 12.96
C THR A 61 -9.65 16.74 11.98
N LEU A 62 -10.87 17.01 11.51
CA LEU A 62 -11.49 16.21 10.44
C LEU A 62 -10.66 16.32 9.15
N GLU A 63 -10.16 17.52 8.85
CA GLU A 63 -9.31 17.79 7.69
C GLU A 63 -8.01 16.97 7.73
N GLY A 64 -7.29 16.96 8.86
CA GLY A 64 -6.09 16.14 9.03
C GLY A 64 -6.40 14.65 8.91
N THR A 65 -7.54 14.20 9.47
CA THR A 65 -7.98 12.81 9.37
C THR A 65 -8.24 12.42 7.91
N ALA A 66 -8.93 13.28 7.16
CA ALA A 66 -9.17 13.08 5.74
C ALA A 66 -7.86 13.09 4.93
N ALA A 67 -6.89 13.95 5.27
CA ALA A 67 -5.58 13.99 4.63
C ALA A 67 -4.80 12.69 4.83
N ILE A 68 -4.83 12.12 6.04
CA ILE A 68 -4.21 10.81 6.34
C ILE A 68 -4.83 9.70 5.49
N TRP A 69 -6.16 9.62 5.43
CA TRP A 69 -6.82 8.61 4.62
C TRP A 69 -6.62 8.83 3.12
N SER A 70 -6.60 10.08 2.66
CA SER A 70 -6.27 10.41 1.27
C SER A 70 -4.85 9.94 0.92
N LYS A 71 -3.87 10.11 1.81
CA LYS A 71 -2.52 9.62 1.60
C LYS A 71 -2.48 8.09 1.49
N MET A 72 -3.21 7.40 2.37
CA MET A 72 -3.31 5.95 2.32
C MET A 72 -3.93 5.45 1.01
N VAL A 73 -4.96 6.13 0.50
CA VAL A 73 -5.55 5.82 -0.82
C VAL A 73 -4.49 5.94 -1.92
N THR A 74 -3.75 7.04 -1.97
CA THR A 74 -2.67 7.24 -2.95
C THR A 74 -1.61 6.14 -2.88
N ILE A 75 -1.19 5.74 -1.67
CA ILE A 75 -0.22 4.65 -1.50
C ILE A 75 -0.79 3.34 -2.05
N CYS A 76 -2.03 2.97 -1.71
CA CYS A 76 -2.65 1.77 -2.26
C CYS A 76 -2.76 1.82 -3.79
N ASP A 77 -3.13 2.96 -4.37
CA ASP A 77 -3.27 3.10 -5.83
C ASP A 77 -1.92 2.89 -6.54
N GLN A 78 -0.83 3.42 -5.98
CA GLN A 78 0.53 3.21 -6.51
C GLN A 78 0.94 1.73 -6.46
N MET A 79 0.68 1.05 -5.33
CA MET A 79 1.02 -0.36 -5.17
C MET A 79 0.17 -1.26 -6.07
N ALA A 80 -1.13 -1.00 -6.14
CA ALA A 80 -2.06 -1.72 -7.00
C ALA A 80 -1.64 -1.63 -8.48
N ALA A 81 -1.20 -0.45 -8.94
CA ALA A 81 -0.72 -0.27 -10.30
C ALA A 81 0.50 -1.15 -10.62
N GLN A 82 1.44 -1.30 -9.68
CA GLN A 82 2.60 -2.17 -9.86
C GLN A 82 2.23 -3.65 -9.87
N VAL A 83 1.39 -4.09 -8.92
CA VAL A 83 0.93 -5.49 -8.88
C VAL A 83 0.09 -5.82 -10.11
N GLN A 84 -0.76 -4.90 -10.57
CA GLN A 84 -1.54 -5.09 -11.80
C GLN A 84 -0.67 -5.14 -13.05
N ARG A 85 0.43 -4.40 -13.09
CA ARG A 85 1.43 -4.55 -14.16
C ARG A 85 2.07 -5.92 -14.10
N LEU A 86 2.53 -6.34 -12.93
CA LEU A 86 3.14 -7.65 -12.73
C LEU A 86 2.18 -8.79 -13.07
N GLU A 87 0.89 -8.68 -12.71
CA GLU A 87 -0.14 -9.68 -13.03
C GLU A 87 -0.36 -9.85 -14.53
N ARG A 88 -0.26 -8.76 -15.31
CA ARG A 88 -0.36 -8.82 -16.77
C ARG A 88 0.85 -9.51 -17.41
N GLU A 89 2.04 -9.33 -16.83
CA GLU A 89 3.28 -9.93 -17.30
C GLU A 89 3.42 -11.39 -16.81
N HIS A 90 2.93 -11.67 -15.61
CA HIS A 90 3.00 -12.94 -14.89
C HIS A 90 1.69 -13.17 -14.11
N PRO A 91 0.70 -13.89 -14.68
CA PRO A 91 -0.57 -14.15 -14.01
C PRO A 91 -0.42 -15.00 -12.74
N GLY A 92 -1.29 -14.79 -11.75
CA GLY A 92 -1.40 -15.61 -10.54
C GLY A 92 -1.47 -14.87 -9.20
N ARG A 93 -1.35 -13.53 -9.20
CA ARG A 93 -1.32 -12.65 -8.02
C ARG A 93 -2.59 -11.81 -7.85
N GLN A 94 -3.69 -12.19 -8.51
CA GLN A 94 -4.98 -11.49 -8.39
C GLN A 94 -5.44 -11.34 -6.92
N ALA A 95 -5.30 -12.37 -6.09
CA ALA A 95 -5.70 -12.29 -4.69
C ALA A 95 -4.93 -11.20 -3.88
N SER A 96 -3.65 -10.99 -4.21
CA SER A 96 -2.84 -9.93 -3.59
C SER A 96 -3.25 -8.55 -4.07
N LEU A 97 -3.60 -8.42 -5.36
CA LEU A 97 -4.18 -7.19 -5.91
C LEU A 97 -5.51 -6.85 -5.23
N ASP A 98 -6.41 -7.84 -5.12
CA ASP A 98 -7.71 -7.69 -4.46
C ASP A 98 -7.53 -7.21 -3.00
N ARG A 99 -6.54 -7.78 -2.29
CA ARG A 99 -6.24 -7.37 -0.91
C ARG A 99 -5.81 -5.90 -0.80
N ILE A 100 -4.98 -5.41 -1.73
CA ILE A 100 -4.58 -3.99 -1.76
C ILE A 100 -5.80 -3.10 -2.07
N LEU A 101 -6.67 -3.52 -2.99
CA LEU A 101 -7.89 -2.80 -3.35
C LEU A 101 -8.90 -2.75 -2.19
N ASP A 102 -9.00 -3.82 -1.39
CA ASP A 102 -9.84 -3.82 -0.18
C ASP A 102 -9.38 -2.77 0.83
N LEU A 103 -8.08 -2.66 1.07
CA LEU A 103 -7.49 -1.64 1.96
C LEU A 103 -7.70 -0.23 1.41
N ARG A 104 -7.55 -0.07 0.08
CA ARG A 104 -7.83 1.19 -0.63
C ARG A 104 -9.28 1.62 -0.44
N ASN A 105 -10.23 0.71 -0.63
CA ASN A 105 -11.66 0.97 -0.45
C ASN A 105 -12.04 1.21 1.02
N ALA A 106 -11.34 0.58 1.97
CA ALA A 106 -11.50 0.88 3.39
C ALA A 106 -10.99 2.29 3.74
N ALA A 107 -9.83 2.69 3.20
CA ALA A 107 -9.29 4.02 3.37
C ALA A 107 -10.17 5.09 2.72
N GLU A 108 -10.68 4.85 1.51
CA GLU A 108 -11.57 5.79 0.82
C GLU A 108 -12.88 6.01 1.59
N ARG A 109 -13.54 4.93 2.03
CA ARG A 109 -14.74 5.05 2.88
C ARG A 109 -14.47 5.87 4.15
N ARG A 110 -13.28 5.73 4.74
CA ARG A 110 -12.90 6.53 5.91
C ARG A 110 -12.64 7.99 5.53
N ARG A 111 -12.00 8.27 4.41
CA ARG A 111 -11.83 9.65 3.91
C ARG A 111 -13.18 10.32 3.74
N ASP A 112 -14.12 9.66 3.07
CA ASP A 112 -15.44 10.22 2.73
C ASP A 112 -16.34 10.43 3.97
N LEU A 113 -16.07 9.73 5.08
CA LEU A 113 -16.74 10.00 6.37
C LEU A 113 -16.25 11.28 7.06
N HIS A 114 -15.06 11.78 6.69
CA HIS A 114 -14.43 12.94 7.31
C HIS A 114 -14.26 14.11 6.33
N SER A 115 -14.81 14.00 5.12
CA SER A 115 -14.92 15.08 4.11
C SER A 115 -16.23 15.85 4.29
#